data_AF-A0A8X6X9B9-F1
#
_entry.id   AF-A0A8X6X9B9-F1
#
_cell.length_a   1.000
_cell.length_b   1.000
_cell.length_c   1.000
_cell.angle_alpha   90.00
_cell.angle_beta   90.00
_cell.angle_gamma   90.00
#
_symmetry.space_group_name_H-M   'P 1'
#
loop_
_entity.id
_entity.type
_entity.pdbx_description
1 polymer ?
#
loop_
_entity_poly.entity_id
_entity_poly.type
_entity_poly.pdbx_seq_one_letter_code
_entity_poly.pdbx_strand_id
1 'polypeptide(L)'
;MFCRADRFENKNCESNFINFLLKTLRCDRNSKPELCNSDYIIFDGTELSQTYFASGLLPYLIIIASALLSVLSLCTNLMPSIPSGVRQGSFKLVTSTSVGCQFYQRFLHCEKIITELKTKNYFNLQSKNLIAAILFDLICGWIITFAFLQLNVPLLLFDMSIQQTNNLVSCLQKIIYWLMGVPAGLKLNIPLNSALGHFFLYHIYLWEAYMAVVLPVFTLILKISILIGILGATFVLCLLSDLVSLATVHIYCFYGYAARLYGYQIIALSSLWRLFRGKKWNPLRQRVDSYTYDIHQLFLGTFIFTVLLFLLPTVLIYYFVFTCLRILVLIIQGIISKAIHVINVNPIYCILCRIIRSPEVAGDIYFSIFNTKGTLTLSMEVIQVPFMTVIKQTLPELSNNEEYLTWKDFLSSIIAIRIYPTRAQVEAHNTAVLDRYRAKEVRVFKIRSQDVLINADNVNMDNIVSGGINTRLESYKKS
;
A
#
# COMPACT_ATOMS: atom_id res chain seq x y z
N MET A 1 -21.00 -30.18 20.94
CA MET A 1 -22.45 -30.04 21.18
C MET A 1 -22.98 -29.12 20.10
N PHE A 2 -23.63 -29.72 19.11
CA PHE A 2 -24.20 -29.07 17.94
C PHE A 2 -25.33 -28.11 18.39
N CYS A 3 -25.34 -26.88 17.88
CA CYS A 3 -26.57 -26.10 17.79
C CYS A 3 -26.91 -25.91 16.31
N ARG A 4 -27.95 -26.67 15.97
CA ARG A 4 -28.82 -26.68 14.81
C ARG A 4 -29.47 -25.31 14.60
N ALA A 5 -29.45 -24.82 13.36
CA ALA A 5 -30.44 -23.87 12.86
C ALA A 5 -30.94 -24.42 11.53
N ASP A 6 -32.17 -24.92 11.57
CA ASP A 6 -32.93 -25.44 10.43
C ASP A 6 -33.10 -24.34 9.36
N ARG A 7 -32.73 -24.63 8.11
CA ARG A 7 -33.63 -25.03 7.02
C ARG A 7 -34.64 -23.94 6.61
N PHE A 8 -34.19 -23.02 5.74
CA PHE A 8 -35.04 -22.42 4.70
C PHE A 8 -34.53 -22.93 3.34
N GLU A 9 -35.32 -23.80 2.72
CA GLU A 9 -35.08 -24.31 1.37
C GLU A 9 -35.27 -23.20 0.35
N ASN A 10 -34.23 -22.91 -0.44
CA ASN A 10 -34.38 -22.25 -1.74
C ASN A 10 -33.58 -23.04 -2.79
N LYS A 11 -34.11 -24.23 -3.15
CA LYS A 11 -33.43 -25.28 -3.93
C LYS A 11 -33.22 -25.00 -5.43
N ASN A 12 -33.52 -23.81 -5.94
CA ASN A 12 -33.44 -23.53 -7.38
C ASN A 12 -32.23 -22.71 -7.84
N CYS A 13 -31.37 -22.21 -6.95
CA CYS A 13 -30.19 -21.41 -7.34
C CYS A 13 -28.84 -22.17 -7.24
N GLU A 14 -28.68 -23.07 -6.27
CA GLU A 14 -27.43 -23.84 -6.08
C GLU A 14 -27.22 -24.93 -7.15
N SER A 15 -28.30 -25.51 -7.68
CA SER A 15 -28.23 -26.53 -8.73
C SER A 15 -27.62 -25.99 -10.03
N ASN A 16 -27.86 -24.72 -10.37
CA ASN A 16 -27.35 -24.12 -11.60
C ASN A 16 -25.87 -23.75 -11.51
N PHE A 17 -25.39 -23.32 -10.34
CA PHE A 17 -23.98 -22.95 -10.16
C PHE A 17 -23.07 -24.18 -10.07
N ILE A 18 -23.52 -25.24 -9.39
CA ILE A 18 -22.79 -26.51 -9.31
C ILE A 18 -22.81 -27.23 -10.67
N ASN A 19 -23.93 -27.21 -11.40
CA ASN A 19 -23.97 -27.74 -12.77
C ASN A 19 -23.14 -26.89 -13.75
N PHE A 20 -23.08 -25.56 -13.58
CA PHE A 20 -22.18 -24.71 -14.36
C PHE A 20 -20.72 -25.10 -14.11
N LEU A 21 -20.28 -25.18 -12.84
CA LEU A 21 -18.93 -25.60 -12.46
C LEU A 21 -18.59 -27.03 -12.92
N LEU A 22 -19.51 -27.98 -12.81
CA LEU A 22 -19.30 -29.36 -13.28
C LEU A 22 -19.24 -29.45 -14.81
N LYS A 23 -19.91 -28.55 -15.53
CA LYS A 23 -19.86 -28.47 -17.00
C LYS A 23 -18.57 -27.80 -17.49
N THR A 24 -18.02 -26.83 -16.74
CA THR A 24 -16.69 -26.25 -17.02
C THR A 24 -15.55 -27.21 -16.70
N LEU A 25 -15.70 -28.07 -15.68
CA LEU A 25 -14.66 -29.03 -15.25
C LEU A 25 -14.69 -30.37 -16.02
N ARG A 26 -15.72 -30.67 -16.82
CA ARG A 26 -15.83 -31.90 -17.64
C ARG A 26 -15.32 -31.79 -19.08
N CYS A 27 -14.81 -30.64 -19.52
CA CYS A 27 -14.12 -30.60 -20.81
C CYS A 27 -12.82 -31.43 -20.73
N ASP A 28 -12.81 -32.50 -21.51
CA ASP A 28 -12.13 -33.75 -21.25
C ASP A 28 -10.64 -33.73 -21.59
N ARG A 29 -9.90 -34.56 -20.86
CA ARG A 29 -8.43 -34.73 -20.86
C ARG A 29 -7.90 -35.53 -22.05
N ASN A 30 -8.69 -35.81 -23.10
CA ASN A 30 -8.36 -36.84 -24.09
C ASN A 30 -8.76 -36.58 -25.56
N SER A 31 -8.89 -35.33 -26.02
CA SER A 31 -9.09 -35.05 -27.45
C SER A 31 -8.10 -34.02 -28.00
N LYS A 32 -7.56 -34.34 -29.19
CA LYS A 32 -6.63 -33.52 -30.00
C LYS A 32 -7.13 -32.06 -30.18
N PRO A 33 -6.22 -31.11 -30.47
CA PRO A 33 -6.47 -29.68 -30.30
C PRO A 33 -7.15 -29.09 -31.54
N GLU A 34 -8.41 -29.41 -31.78
CA GLU A 34 -9.22 -28.68 -32.75
C GLU A 34 -10.61 -28.43 -32.15
N LEU A 35 -11.03 -27.16 -32.19
CA LEU A 35 -12.32 -26.62 -31.72
C LEU A 35 -12.53 -26.49 -30.19
N CYS A 36 -12.09 -25.33 -29.67
CA CYS A 36 -12.84 -24.60 -28.65
C CYS A 36 -12.92 -23.12 -29.07
N ASN A 37 -13.63 -22.85 -30.16
CA ASN A 37 -14.28 -21.56 -30.37
C ASN A 37 -15.48 -21.52 -29.40
N SER A 38 -15.22 -21.14 -28.15
CA SER A 38 -16.27 -20.52 -27.35
C SER A 38 -16.34 -19.07 -27.79
N ASP A 39 -17.50 -18.66 -28.31
CA ASP A 39 -17.81 -17.28 -28.66
C ASP A 39 -17.64 -16.37 -27.43
N TYR A 40 -16.41 -15.94 -27.19
CA TYR A 40 -16.18 -14.63 -26.61
C TYR A 40 -16.80 -13.68 -27.60
N ILE A 41 -17.73 -12.84 -27.14
CA ILE A 41 -18.11 -11.64 -27.88
C ILE A 41 -16.82 -10.83 -27.99
N ILE A 42 -16.09 -11.06 -29.08
CA ILE A 42 -15.07 -10.19 -29.61
C ILE A 42 -15.88 -8.97 -30.02
N PHE A 43 -16.07 -8.04 -29.08
CA PHE A 43 -16.28 -6.66 -29.48
C PHE A 43 -15.00 -6.30 -30.22
N ASP A 44 -15.08 -6.30 -31.54
CA ASP A 44 -14.00 -5.99 -32.45
C ASP A 44 -13.50 -4.59 -32.12
N GLY A 45 -12.47 -4.51 -31.25
CA GLY A 45 -11.73 -3.28 -31.00
C GLY A 45 -11.02 -2.77 -32.25
N THR A 46 -11.01 -3.57 -33.31
CA THR A 46 -10.59 -3.22 -34.66
C THR A 46 -11.48 -2.13 -35.26
N GLU A 47 -12.81 -2.15 -35.07
CA GLU A 47 -13.70 -1.08 -35.56
C GLU A 47 -13.50 0.25 -34.82
N LEU A 48 -13.24 0.23 -33.51
CA LEU A 48 -12.88 1.43 -32.75
C LEU A 48 -11.44 1.90 -33.00
N SER A 49 -10.53 1.04 -33.42
CA SER A 49 -9.16 1.46 -33.76
C SER A 49 -9.04 2.00 -35.19
N GLN A 50 -9.77 1.44 -36.15
CA GLN A 50 -9.69 1.82 -37.57
C GLN A 50 -10.50 3.08 -37.90
N THR A 51 -11.65 3.31 -37.26
CA THR A 51 -12.43 4.55 -37.47
C THR A 51 -11.79 5.78 -36.84
N TYR A 52 -10.99 5.62 -35.79
CA TYR A 52 -10.30 6.72 -35.11
C TYR A 52 -8.92 7.04 -35.70
N PHE A 53 -8.34 6.13 -36.49
CA PHE A 53 -7.02 6.33 -37.10
C PHE A 53 -7.05 7.25 -38.34
N ALA A 54 -8.19 7.32 -39.04
CA ALA A 54 -8.34 8.08 -40.27
C ALA A 54 -8.46 9.62 -40.07
N SER A 55 -8.57 10.11 -38.82
CA SER A 55 -8.93 11.51 -38.53
C SER A 55 -7.85 12.36 -37.85
N GLY A 56 -6.56 11.98 -37.94
CA GLY A 56 -5.43 12.85 -37.59
C GLY A 56 -5.27 13.17 -36.09
N LEU A 57 -4.26 13.98 -35.75
CA LEU A 57 -3.92 14.42 -34.37
C LEU A 57 -5.00 15.30 -33.70
N LEU A 58 -5.94 15.84 -34.48
CA LEU A 58 -6.95 16.81 -34.05
C LEU A 58 -7.99 16.26 -33.04
N PRO A 59 -8.63 15.09 -33.24
CA PRO A 59 -9.53 14.49 -32.24
C PRO A 59 -8.85 14.23 -30.90
N TYR A 60 -7.56 13.84 -30.90
CA TYR A 60 -6.80 13.66 -29.66
C TYR A 60 -6.59 14.99 -28.92
N LEU A 61 -6.28 16.07 -29.63
CA LEU A 61 -6.18 17.42 -29.06
C LEU A 61 -7.53 17.92 -28.49
N ILE A 62 -8.65 17.54 -29.10
CA ILE A 62 -10.01 17.86 -28.61
C ILE A 62 -10.36 17.03 -27.37
N ILE A 63 -10.00 15.75 -27.33
CA ILE A 63 -10.13 14.90 -26.14
C ILE A 63 -9.26 15.45 -25.00
N ILE A 64 -8.05 15.90 -25.32
CA ILE A 64 -7.12 16.57 -24.41
C ILE A 64 -7.74 17.85 -23.82
N ALA A 65 -8.26 18.73 -24.67
CA ALA A 65 -8.87 19.99 -24.23
C ALA A 65 -10.14 19.75 -23.41
N SER A 66 -10.97 18.77 -23.80
CA SER A 66 -12.19 18.41 -23.07
C SER A 66 -11.91 17.67 -21.76
N ALA A 67 -10.85 16.85 -21.69
CA ALA A 67 -10.39 16.23 -20.44
C ALA A 67 -9.84 17.28 -19.46
N LEU A 68 -9.03 18.23 -19.95
CA LEU A 68 -8.56 19.37 -19.15
C LEU A 68 -9.74 20.24 -18.65
N LEU A 69 -10.71 20.56 -19.52
CA LEU A 69 -11.89 21.33 -19.14
C LEU A 69 -12.82 20.58 -18.19
N SER A 70 -12.99 19.27 -18.35
CA SER A 70 -13.84 18.46 -17.48
C SER A 70 -13.22 18.26 -16.10
N VAL A 71 -11.91 18.04 -16.01
CA VAL A 71 -11.19 18.01 -14.72
C VAL A 71 -11.28 19.38 -14.05
N LEU A 72 -11.06 20.47 -14.79
CA LEU A 72 -11.19 21.83 -14.26
C LEU A 72 -12.62 22.12 -13.79
N SER A 73 -13.63 21.74 -14.56
CA SER A 73 -15.06 21.86 -14.25
C SER A 73 -15.47 21.02 -13.03
N LEU A 74 -14.98 19.78 -12.93
CA LEU A 74 -15.22 18.91 -11.78
C LEU A 74 -14.59 19.53 -10.53
N CYS A 75 -13.36 20.03 -10.62
CA CYS A 75 -12.70 20.73 -9.53
C CYS A 75 -13.47 22.00 -9.12
N THR A 76 -13.98 22.80 -10.05
CA THR A 76 -14.73 24.03 -9.70
C THR A 76 -16.14 23.75 -9.15
N ASN A 77 -16.83 22.71 -9.63
CA ASN A 77 -18.24 22.44 -9.30
C ASN A 77 -18.43 21.50 -8.09
N LEU A 78 -17.52 20.55 -7.85
CA LEU A 78 -17.60 19.69 -6.66
C LEU A 78 -17.00 20.35 -5.40
N MET A 79 -16.04 21.27 -5.55
CA MET A 79 -15.27 21.84 -4.43
C MET A 79 -16.11 22.57 -3.36
N PRO A 80 -17.14 23.38 -3.70
CA PRO A 80 -17.90 24.10 -2.69
C PRO A 80 -18.90 23.22 -1.92
N SER A 81 -19.21 22.04 -2.44
CA SER A 81 -20.42 21.29 -2.08
C SER A 81 -20.20 20.17 -1.05
N ILE A 82 -18.95 19.86 -0.69
CA ILE A 82 -18.62 18.75 0.21
C ILE A 82 -18.39 19.27 1.64
N PRO A 83 -19.31 18.99 2.59
CA PRO A 83 -19.16 19.40 3.98
C PRO A 83 -17.96 18.74 4.66
N SER A 84 -17.28 19.49 5.53
CA SER A 84 -16.00 19.14 6.17
C SER A 84 -16.04 17.85 7.02
N GLY A 85 -17.21 17.47 7.56
CA GLY A 85 -17.37 16.25 8.36
C GLY A 85 -17.48 14.96 7.53
N VAL A 86 -18.19 14.97 6.41
CA VAL A 86 -18.28 13.82 5.48
C VAL A 86 -16.92 13.58 4.81
N ARG A 87 -16.13 14.65 4.64
CA ARG A 87 -14.76 14.63 4.11
C ARG A 87 -13.78 13.78 4.92
N GLN A 88 -14.03 13.46 6.20
CA GLN A 88 -13.08 12.67 7.01
C GLN A 88 -13.40 11.16 7.03
N GLY A 89 -14.68 10.77 6.95
CA GLY A 89 -15.11 9.37 6.99
C GLY A 89 -14.94 8.63 5.67
N SER A 90 -15.41 9.22 4.56
CA SER A 90 -15.18 8.69 3.20
C SER A 90 -13.69 8.72 2.82
N PHE A 91 -12.93 9.63 3.41
CA PHE A 91 -11.50 9.80 3.19
C PHE A 91 -10.64 8.61 3.65
N LYS A 92 -10.94 7.97 4.78
CA LYS A 92 -10.20 6.76 5.20
C LYS A 92 -10.39 5.59 4.23
N LEU A 93 -11.59 5.47 3.65
CA LEU A 93 -11.88 4.38 2.70
C LEU A 93 -11.24 4.67 1.33
N VAL A 94 -11.32 5.90 0.85
CA VAL A 94 -10.74 6.32 -0.44
C VAL A 94 -9.22 6.31 -0.40
N THR A 95 -8.58 6.72 0.71
CA THR A 95 -7.11 6.69 0.84
C THR A 95 -6.53 5.29 1.08
N SER A 96 -7.37 4.26 1.23
CA SER A 96 -6.88 2.89 1.37
C SER A 96 -6.22 2.34 0.11
N THR A 97 -6.54 2.90 -1.07
CA THR A 97 -5.89 2.55 -2.34
C THR A 97 -4.92 3.66 -2.76
N SER A 98 -3.85 3.29 -3.48
CA SER A 98 -2.89 4.29 -3.93
C SER A 98 -3.50 5.23 -4.98
N VAL A 99 -4.45 4.74 -5.79
CA VAL A 99 -5.20 5.57 -6.75
C VAL A 99 -6.03 6.63 -6.00
N GLY A 100 -6.74 6.23 -4.93
CA GLY A 100 -7.56 7.17 -4.16
C GLY A 100 -6.72 8.17 -3.35
N CYS A 101 -5.55 7.77 -2.85
CA CYS A 101 -4.57 8.70 -2.27
C CYS A 101 -4.09 9.74 -3.30
N GLN A 102 -3.80 9.32 -4.53
CA GLN A 102 -3.40 10.25 -5.60
C GLN A 102 -4.51 11.23 -5.98
N PHE A 103 -5.77 10.77 -6.03
CA PHE A 103 -6.92 11.66 -6.22
C PHE A 103 -6.98 12.74 -5.13
N TYR A 104 -6.76 12.34 -3.87
CA TYR A 104 -6.74 13.28 -2.75
C TYR A 104 -5.58 14.28 -2.83
N GLN A 105 -4.37 13.83 -3.18
CA GLN A 105 -3.22 14.71 -3.37
C GLN A 105 -3.47 15.73 -4.49
N ARG A 106 -4.03 15.27 -5.62
CA ARG A 106 -4.41 16.17 -6.73
C ARG A 106 -5.51 17.15 -6.33
N PHE A 107 -6.45 16.74 -5.50
CA PHE A 107 -7.46 17.63 -4.93
C PHE A 107 -6.84 18.74 -4.08
N LEU A 108 -5.92 18.43 -3.17
CA LEU A 108 -5.21 19.42 -2.34
C LEU A 108 -4.38 20.40 -3.19
N HIS A 109 -3.74 19.89 -4.25
CA HIS A 109 -3.00 20.71 -5.21
C HIS A 109 -3.92 21.73 -5.89
N CYS A 110 -5.11 21.31 -6.33
CA CYS A 110 -6.10 22.22 -6.93
C CYS A 110 -6.65 23.24 -5.92
N GLU A 111 -6.93 22.82 -4.68
CA GLU A 111 -7.40 23.72 -3.62
C GLU A 111 -6.38 24.85 -3.34
N LYS A 112 -5.09 24.51 -3.30
CA LYS A 112 -4.00 25.49 -3.13
C LYS A 112 -3.92 26.48 -4.29
N ILE A 113 -4.06 26.03 -5.53
CA ILE A 113 -4.07 26.93 -6.71
C ILE A 113 -5.27 27.88 -6.67
N ILE A 114 -6.46 27.36 -6.36
CA ILE A 114 -7.70 28.15 -6.37
C ILE A 114 -7.74 29.18 -5.23
N THR A 115 -7.24 28.82 -4.05
CA THR A 115 -7.15 29.76 -2.92
C THR A 115 -6.15 30.88 -3.21
N GLU A 116 -5.03 30.59 -3.87
CA GLU A 116 -4.12 31.65 -4.34
C GLU A 116 -4.76 32.54 -5.40
N LEU A 117 -5.46 31.98 -6.39
CA LEU A 117 -6.20 32.76 -7.39
C LEU A 117 -7.24 33.71 -6.79
N LYS A 118 -7.90 33.31 -5.70
CA LYS A 118 -8.90 34.14 -4.99
C LYS A 118 -8.28 35.21 -4.11
N THR A 119 -7.08 34.99 -3.59
CA THR A 119 -6.43 35.89 -2.61
C THR A 119 -5.43 36.86 -3.24
N LYS A 120 -4.78 36.46 -4.35
CA LYS A 120 -3.73 37.21 -5.03
C LYS A 120 -3.97 37.20 -6.53
N ASN A 121 -3.86 38.37 -7.17
CA ASN A 121 -3.92 38.51 -8.64
C ASN A 121 -2.64 38.01 -9.36
N TYR A 122 -1.64 37.50 -8.63
CA TYR A 122 -0.40 36.96 -9.20
C TYR A 122 -0.09 35.57 -8.63
N PHE A 123 0.45 34.69 -9.48
CA PHE A 123 0.87 33.35 -9.08
C PHE A 123 2.25 33.37 -8.42
N ASN A 124 2.36 32.76 -7.24
CA ASN A 124 3.65 32.52 -6.60
C ASN A 124 4.48 31.49 -7.40
N LEU A 125 5.81 31.54 -7.27
CA LEU A 125 6.72 30.59 -7.92
C LEU A 125 6.40 29.12 -7.59
N GLN A 126 5.96 28.85 -6.36
CA GLN A 126 5.54 27.53 -5.90
C GLN A 126 4.32 27.00 -6.68
N SER A 127 3.31 27.84 -6.90
CA SER A 127 2.10 27.46 -7.65
C SER A 127 2.36 27.29 -9.13
N LYS A 128 3.23 28.12 -9.73
CA LYS A 128 3.68 27.92 -11.11
C LYS A 128 4.42 26.58 -11.27
N ASN A 129 5.26 26.23 -10.29
CA ASN A 129 5.94 24.94 -10.27
C ASN A 129 4.98 23.76 -10.13
N LEU A 130 3.98 23.88 -9.26
CA LEU A 130 2.96 22.86 -9.07
C LEU A 130 2.08 22.68 -10.33
N ILE A 131 1.69 23.77 -10.98
CA ILE A 131 0.97 23.73 -12.28
C ILE A 131 1.84 23.02 -13.34
N ALA A 132 3.12 23.37 -13.44
CA ALA A 132 4.03 22.72 -14.39
C ALA A 132 4.21 21.22 -14.10
N ALA A 133 4.28 20.82 -12.83
CA ALA A 133 4.36 19.41 -12.44
C ALA A 133 3.07 18.64 -12.79
N ILE A 134 1.88 19.24 -12.60
CA ILE A 134 0.61 18.66 -13.06
C ILE A 134 0.59 18.50 -14.57
N LEU A 135 0.97 19.53 -15.32
CA LEU A 135 1.01 19.48 -16.79
C LEU A 135 1.97 18.42 -17.30
N PHE A 136 3.15 18.29 -16.70
CA PHE A 136 4.10 17.25 -17.04
C PHE A 136 3.55 15.84 -16.80
N ASP A 137 2.87 15.63 -15.67
CA ASP A 137 2.25 14.34 -15.37
C ASP A 137 1.14 13.98 -16.37
N LEU A 138 0.32 14.96 -16.79
CA LEU A 138 -0.71 14.78 -17.82
C LEU A 138 -0.11 14.43 -19.18
N ILE A 139 0.94 15.15 -19.61
CA ILE A 139 1.64 14.88 -20.87
C ILE A 139 2.25 13.48 -20.85
N CYS A 140 2.92 13.10 -19.76
CA CYS A 140 3.46 11.74 -19.61
C CYS A 140 2.36 10.69 -19.64
N GLY A 141 1.23 10.96 -18.97
CA GLY A 141 0.04 10.08 -18.98
C GLY A 141 -0.48 9.85 -20.40
N TRP A 142 -0.60 10.91 -21.20
CA TRP A 142 -1.04 10.81 -22.58
C TRP A 142 -0.07 10.07 -23.49
N ILE A 143 1.24 10.27 -23.31
CA ILE A 143 2.24 9.50 -24.06
C ILE A 143 2.08 8.01 -23.75
N ILE A 144 1.87 7.66 -22.47
CA ILE A 144 1.62 6.28 -22.04
C ILE A 144 0.31 5.75 -22.63
N THR A 145 -0.81 6.47 -22.53
CA THR A 145 -2.10 5.99 -23.06
C THR A 145 -2.09 5.87 -24.58
N PHE A 146 -1.45 6.80 -25.28
CA PHE A 146 -1.25 6.73 -26.72
C PHE A 146 -0.44 5.51 -27.11
N ALA A 147 0.67 5.24 -26.41
CA ALA A 147 1.46 4.01 -26.63
C ALA A 147 0.64 2.74 -26.34
N PHE A 148 -0.20 2.75 -25.30
CA PHE A 148 -1.08 1.63 -24.95
C PHE A 148 -2.12 1.33 -26.04
N LEU A 149 -2.70 2.37 -26.66
CA LEU A 149 -3.69 2.26 -27.72
C LEU A 149 -3.06 1.82 -29.05
N GLN A 150 -1.90 2.36 -29.41
CA GLN A 150 -1.24 2.09 -30.70
C GLN A 150 -0.75 0.64 -30.83
N LEU A 151 -0.31 0.03 -29.72
CA LEU A 151 0.35 -1.27 -29.74
C LEU A 151 -0.57 -2.44 -29.30
N ASN A 152 -1.89 -2.22 -29.14
CA ASN A 152 -2.82 -3.20 -28.54
C ASN A 152 -2.26 -3.82 -27.23
N VAL A 153 -1.54 -2.99 -26.47
CA VAL A 153 -0.83 -3.38 -25.24
C VAL A 153 -1.74 -4.06 -24.21
N PRO A 154 -3.04 -3.74 -24.06
CA PRO A 154 -3.89 -4.44 -23.09
C PRO A 154 -3.96 -5.96 -23.30
N LEU A 155 -4.01 -6.43 -24.55
CA LEU A 155 -4.02 -7.86 -24.84
C LEU A 155 -2.66 -8.49 -24.56
N LEU A 156 -1.57 -7.84 -24.99
CA LEU A 156 -0.21 -8.29 -24.71
C LEU A 156 0.09 -8.33 -23.20
N LEU A 157 -0.32 -7.31 -22.45
CA LEU A 157 -0.16 -7.25 -20.99
C LEU A 157 -0.97 -8.32 -20.28
N PHE A 158 -2.15 -8.66 -20.81
CA PHE A 158 -2.97 -9.75 -20.29
C PHE A 158 -2.26 -11.11 -20.46
N ASP A 159 -1.75 -11.39 -21.66
CA ASP A 159 -1.02 -12.64 -21.92
C ASP A 159 0.27 -12.72 -21.10
N MET A 160 1.03 -11.63 -21.05
CA MET A 160 2.22 -11.53 -20.21
C MET A 160 1.88 -11.67 -18.73
N SER A 161 0.79 -11.08 -18.23
CA SER A 161 0.43 -11.19 -16.81
C SER A 161 0.08 -12.63 -16.44
N ILE A 162 -0.69 -13.34 -17.27
CA ILE A 162 -0.98 -14.77 -17.07
C ILE A 162 0.30 -15.59 -17.04
N GLN A 163 1.20 -15.36 -18.00
CA GLN A 163 2.46 -16.07 -18.05
C GLN A 163 3.30 -15.81 -16.79
N GLN A 164 3.38 -14.56 -16.34
CA GLN A 164 4.10 -14.22 -15.13
C GLN A 164 3.45 -14.80 -13.87
N THR A 165 2.11 -14.83 -13.77
CA THR A 165 1.44 -15.47 -12.63
C THR A 165 1.73 -16.96 -12.57
N ASN A 166 1.73 -17.65 -13.71
CA ASN A 166 2.05 -19.08 -13.78
C ASN A 166 3.52 -19.36 -13.44
N ASN A 167 4.42 -18.50 -13.90
CA ASN A 167 5.84 -18.57 -13.54
C ASN A 167 6.05 -18.35 -12.03
N LEU A 168 5.38 -17.37 -11.43
CA LEU A 168 5.45 -17.10 -10.00
C LEU A 168 4.95 -18.29 -9.17
N VAL A 169 3.81 -18.88 -9.55
CA VAL A 169 3.28 -20.11 -8.92
C VAL A 169 4.30 -21.23 -9.00
N SER A 170 4.83 -21.49 -10.20
CA SER A 170 5.81 -22.55 -10.43
C SER A 170 7.08 -22.34 -9.60
N CYS A 171 7.57 -21.10 -9.52
CA CYS A 171 8.74 -20.74 -8.70
C CYS A 171 8.46 -20.95 -7.21
N LEU A 172 7.29 -20.52 -6.71
CA LEU A 172 6.90 -20.73 -5.32
C LEU A 172 6.78 -22.22 -4.99
N GLN A 173 6.13 -23.01 -5.84
CA GLN A 173 6.05 -24.47 -5.66
C GLN A 173 7.45 -25.12 -5.61
N LYS A 174 8.36 -24.75 -6.52
CA LYS A 174 9.75 -25.22 -6.50
C LYS A 174 10.46 -24.86 -5.20
N ILE A 175 10.27 -23.66 -4.67
CA ILE A 175 10.83 -23.24 -3.37
C ILE A 175 10.28 -24.11 -2.25
N ILE A 176 8.97 -24.39 -2.22
CA ILE A 176 8.38 -25.26 -1.18
C ILE A 176 8.88 -26.70 -1.29
N TYR A 177 8.95 -27.28 -2.50
CA TYR A 177 9.50 -28.62 -2.68
C TYR A 177 10.98 -28.70 -2.28
N TRP A 178 11.76 -27.65 -2.58
CA TRP A 178 13.14 -27.55 -2.11
C TRP A 178 13.23 -27.49 -0.57
N LEU A 179 12.33 -26.75 0.08
CA LEU A 179 12.22 -26.73 1.54
C LEU A 179 11.83 -28.09 2.14
N MET A 180 10.92 -28.83 1.51
CA MET A 180 10.47 -30.16 1.95
C MET A 180 11.57 -31.22 1.87
N GLY A 181 12.60 -31.02 1.04
CA GLY A 181 13.76 -31.90 0.92
C GLY A 181 14.83 -31.64 1.99
N VAL A 182 16.03 -31.28 1.54
CA VAL A 182 17.19 -30.95 2.39
C VAL A 182 17.70 -29.56 2.00
N PRO A 183 17.04 -28.49 2.45
CA PRO A 183 17.42 -27.13 2.08
C PRO A 183 18.81 -26.79 2.63
N ALA A 184 19.72 -26.38 1.75
CA ALA A 184 21.10 -26.00 2.09
C ALA A 184 21.87 -27.04 2.93
N GLY A 185 21.56 -28.33 2.79
CA GLY A 185 22.18 -29.40 3.57
C GLY A 185 21.65 -29.55 5.01
N LEU A 186 20.67 -28.73 5.42
CA LEU A 186 20.09 -28.82 6.75
C LEU A 186 19.06 -29.95 6.83
N LYS A 187 19.28 -30.90 7.74
CA LYS A 187 18.32 -31.97 8.02
C LYS A 187 17.18 -31.44 8.89
N LEU A 188 16.08 -31.08 8.24
CA LEU A 188 14.87 -30.62 8.91
C LEU A 188 14.06 -31.76 9.53
N ASN A 189 13.22 -31.42 10.51
CA ASN A 189 12.28 -32.37 11.09
C ASN A 189 11.25 -32.81 10.02
N ILE A 190 11.30 -34.08 9.62
CA ILE A 190 10.54 -34.61 8.47
C ILE A 190 9.02 -34.46 8.65
N PRO A 191 8.40 -34.86 9.78
CA PRO A 191 6.95 -34.73 9.96
C PRO A 191 6.47 -33.28 9.87
N LEU A 192 7.15 -32.35 10.56
CA LEU A 192 6.78 -30.94 10.55
C LEU A 192 7.02 -30.31 9.18
N ASN A 193 8.16 -30.62 8.55
CA ASN A 193 8.50 -30.10 7.22
C ASN A 193 7.48 -30.53 6.18
N SER A 194 7.05 -31.79 6.22
CA SER A 194 5.99 -32.31 5.36
C SER A 194 4.66 -31.59 5.62
N ALA A 195 4.24 -31.45 6.89
CA ALA A 195 2.99 -30.77 7.23
C ALA A 195 2.96 -29.30 6.76
N LEU A 196 4.05 -28.55 6.99
CA LEU A 196 4.18 -27.16 6.53
C LEU A 196 4.21 -27.06 5.01
N GLY A 197 4.95 -27.94 4.34
CA GLY A 197 5.01 -27.98 2.87
C GLY A 197 3.64 -28.16 2.24
N HIS A 198 2.88 -29.17 2.67
CA HIS A 198 1.51 -29.40 2.19
C HIS A 198 0.57 -28.23 2.53
N PHE A 199 0.71 -27.64 3.71
CA PHE A 199 -0.06 -26.46 4.10
C PHE A 199 0.17 -25.29 3.13
N PHE A 200 1.42 -24.93 2.83
CA PHE A 200 1.70 -23.82 1.90
C PHE A 200 1.35 -24.16 0.45
N LEU A 201 1.60 -25.39 -0.02
CA LEU A 201 1.18 -25.84 -1.35
C LEU A 201 -0.34 -25.74 -1.54
N TYR A 202 -1.13 -26.13 -0.52
CA TYR A 202 -2.58 -25.97 -0.56
C TYR A 202 -3.01 -24.50 -0.70
N HIS A 203 -2.32 -23.57 -0.02
CA HIS A 203 -2.65 -22.15 -0.17
C HIS A 203 -2.21 -21.58 -1.52
N ILE A 204 -1.13 -22.10 -2.14
CA ILE A 204 -0.78 -21.75 -3.52
C ILE A 204 -1.90 -22.17 -4.46
N TYR A 205 -2.44 -23.38 -4.30
CA TYR A 205 -3.58 -23.88 -5.09
C TYR A 205 -4.83 -23.00 -4.90
N LEU A 206 -5.13 -22.58 -3.66
CA LEU A 206 -6.24 -21.65 -3.39
C LEU A 206 -6.02 -20.30 -4.09
N TRP A 207 -4.80 -19.78 -4.07
CA TRP A 207 -4.47 -18.52 -4.76
C TRP A 207 -4.61 -18.64 -6.29
N GLU A 208 -4.20 -19.77 -6.88
CA GLU A 208 -4.40 -20.03 -8.32
C GLU A 208 -5.88 -20.01 -8.69
N ALA A 209 -6.73 -20.68 -7.89
CA ALA A 209 -8.18 -20.63 -8.07
C ALA A 209 -8.76 -19.21 -7.90
N TYR A 210 -8.24 -18.44 -6.93
CA TYR A 210 -8.63 -17.04 -6.73
C TYR A 210 -8.25 -16.17 -7.93
N MET A 211 -7.04 -16.32 -8.47
CA MET A 211 -6.58 -15.56 -9.63
C MET A 211 -7.39 -15.88 -10.89
N ALA A 212 -7.83 -17.13 -11.07
CA ALA A 212 -8.73 -17.50 -12.16
C ALA A 212 -10.05 -16.71 -12.13
N VAL A 213 -10.56 -16.39 -10.93
CA VAL A 213 -11.77 -15.55 -10.74
C VAL A 213 -11.47 -14.07 -10.96
N VAL A 214 -10.28 -13.60 -10.58
CA VAL A 214 -9.86 -12.19 -10.75
C VAL A 214 -9.51 -11.87 -12.21
N LEU A 215 -9.06 -12.85 -12.99
CA LEU A 215 -8.60 -12.69 -14.36
C LEU A 215 -9.60 -11.95 -15.29
N PRO A 216 -10.91 -12.26 -15.34
CA PRO A 216 -11.86 -11.49 -16.15
C PRO A 216 -11.98 -10.04 -15.67
N VAL A 217 -11.93 -9.79 -14.36
CA VAL A 217 -11.94 -8.43 -13.79
C VAL A 217 -10.66 -7.67 -14.16
N PHE A 218 -9.53 -8.36 -14.25
CA PHE A 218 -8.26 -7.77 -14.67
C PHE A 218 -8.33 -7.19 -16.09
N THR A 219 -9.01 -7.86 -17.03
CA THR A 219 -9.23 -7.29 -18.39
C THR A 219 -10.02 -5.98 -18.34
N LEU A 220 -11.02 -5.88 -17.46
CA LEU A 220 -11.79 -4.66 -17.26
C LEU A 220 -10.92 -3.55 -16.64
N ILE A 221 -10.08 -3.89 -15.66
CA ILE A 221 -9.15 -2.95 -15.03
C ILE A 221 -8.15 -2.39 -16.06
N LEU A 222 -7.61 -3.23 -16.95
CA LEU A 222 -6.73 -2.76 -18.03
C LEU A 222 -7.46 -1.82 -19.00
N LYS A 223 -8.72 -2.06 -19.34
CA LYS A 223 -9.52 -1.13 -20.15
C LYS A 223 -9.74 0.20 -19.44
N ILE A 224 -10.09 0.17 -18.15
CA ILE A 224 -10.26 1.37 -17.32
C ILE A 224 -8.92 2.12 -17.16
N SER A 225 -7.78 1.42 -17.17
CA SER A 225 -6.46 2.05 -17.07
C SER A 225 -6.17 3.05 -18.19
N ILE A 226 -6.73 2.83 -19.38
CA ILE A 226 -6.61 3.75 -20.52
C ILE A 226 -7.31 5.07 -20.20
N LEU A 227 -8.53 5.00 -19.63
CA LEU A 227 -9.29 6.18 -19.21
C LEU A 227 -8.59 6.91 -18.06
N ILE A 228 -8.09 6.16 -17.08
CA ILE A 228 -7.37 6.72 -15.92
C ILE A 228 -6.05 7.39 -16.35
N GLY A 229 -5.36 6.85 -17.35
CA GLY A 229 -4.09 7.43 -17.83
C GLY A 229 -4.24 8.82 -18.47
N ILE A 230 -5.46 9.21 -18.88
CA ILE A 230 -5.75 10.58 -19.34
C ILE A 230 -5.57 11.58 -18.19
N LEU A 231 -5.77 11.15 -16.94
CA LEU A 231 -5.62 11.98 -15.73
C LEU A 231 -4.15 12.14 -15.30
N GLY A 232 -3.21 11.38 -15.88
CA GLY A 232 -1.78 11.51 -15.63
C GLY A 232 -1.05 10.17 -15.47
N ALA A 233 0.28 10.19 -15.64
CA ALA A 233 1.13 9.01 -15.50
C ALA A 233 1.15 8.47 -14.06
N THR A 234 1.08 9.35 -13.06
CA THR A 234 1.01 8.95 -11.65
C THR A 234 -0.19 8.07 -11.34
N PHE A 235 -1.35 8.31 -11.95
CA PHE A 235 -2.53 7.47 -11.76
C PHE A 235 -2.36 6.06 -12.33
N VAL A 236 -1.67 5.93 -13.46
CA VAL A 236 -1.31 4.62 -14.03
C VAL A 236 -0.35 3.86 -13.10
N LEU A 237 0.65 4.55 -12.54
CA LEU A 237 1.57 3.96 -11.57
C LEU A 237 0.89 3.57 -10.26
N CYS A 238 -0.07 4.34 -9.77
CA CYS A 238 -0.89 3.97 -8.63
C CYS A 238 -1.72 2.72 -8.93
N LEU A 239 -2.37 2.65 -10.08
CA LEU A 239 -3.13 1.46 -10.47
C LEU A 239 -2.21 0.22 -10.56
N LEU A 240 -1.00 0.38 -11.10
CA LEU A 240 0.01 -0.67 -11.11
C LEU A 240 0.42 -1.11 -9.69
N SER A 241 0.62 -0.17 -8.77
CA SER A 241 0.92 -0.46 -7.36
C SER A 241 -0.19 -1.28 -6.70
N ASP A 242 -1.44 -0.89 -6.92
CA ASP A 242 -2.61 -1.59 -6.37
C ASP A 242 -2.72 -3.01 -6.96
N LEU A 243 -2.49 -3.18 -8.27
CA LEU A 243 -2.46 -4.48 -8.93
C LEU A 243 -1.33 -5.39 -8.41
N VAL A 244 -0.12 -4.85 -8.21
CA VAL A 244 1.00 -5.59 -7.60
C VAL A 244 0.65 -6.01 -6.16
N SER A 245 -0.02 -5.14 -5.40
CA SER A 245 -0.46 -5.46 -4.04
C SER A 245 -1.46 -6.61 -4.03
N LEU A 246 -2.43 -6.62 -4.95
CA LEU A 246 -3.42 -7.67 -5.12
C LEU A 246 -2.78 -9.00 -5.53
N ALA A 247 -1.88 -8.96 -6.51
CA ALA A 247 -1.17 -10.14 -7.01
C ALA A 247 -0.32 -10.82 -5.91
N THR A 248 0.21 -10.04 -4.97
CA THR A 248 1.16 -10.52 -3.94
C THR A 248 0.53 -10.78 -2.57
N VAL A 249 -0.80 -10.75 -2.45
CA VAL A 249 -1.52 -11.02 -1.18
C VAL A 249 -1.14 -12.37 -0.57
N HIS A 250 -0.99 -13.41 -1.39
CA HIS A 250 -0.61 -14.74 -0.90
C HIS A 250 0.76 -14.75 -0.21
N ILE A 251 1.74 -13.98 -0.71
CA ILE A 251 3.06 -13.83 -0.10
C ILE A 251 2.96 -13.16 1.27
N TYR A 252 2.11 -12.14 1.39
CA TYR A 252 1.82 -11.51 2.68
C TYR A 252 1.20 -12.49 3.68
N CYS A 253 0.23 -13.30 3.24
CA CYS A 253 -0.37 -14.35 4.06
C CYS A 253 0.67 -15.39 4.50
N PHE A 254 1.54 -15.86 3.61
CA PHE A 254 2.58 -16.85 3.94
C PHE A 254 3.56 -16.32 4.98
N TYR A 255 4.05 -15.09 4.78
CA TYR A 255 4.84 -14.39 5.78
C TYR A 255 4.10 -14.31 7.11
N GLY A 256 2.82 -13.89 7.10
CA GLY A 256 2.00 -13.78 8.31
C GLY A 256 1.85 -15.10 9.06
N TYR A 257 1.60 -16.21 8.35
CA TYR A 257 1.50 -17.54 8.95
C TYR A 257 2.84 -18.00 9.55
N ALA A 258 3.93 -17.89 8.79
CA ALA A 258 5.25 -18.33 9.23
C ALA A 258 5.76 -17.48 10.41
N ALA A 259 5.57 -16.17 10.36
CA ALA A 259 6.00 -15.25 11.41
C ALA A 259 5.21 -15.47 12.71
N ARG A 260 3.90 -15.75 12.63
CA ARG A 260 3.10 -16.14 13.81
C ARG A 260 3.55 -17.47 14.39
N LEU A 261 3.76 -18.48 13.55
CA LEU A 261 4.21 -19.80 14.00
C LEU A 261 5.58 -19.71 14.69
N TYR A 262 6.52 -19.01 14.08
CA TYR A 262 7.83 -18.72 14.67
C TYR A 262 7.71 -17.96 16.00
N GLY A 263 6.87 -16.92 16.05
CA GLY A 263 6.60 -16.17 17.27
C GLY A 263 6.05 -17.02 18.42
N TYR A 264 5.07 -17.89 18.14
CA TYR A 264 4.54 -18.81 19.14
C TYR A 264 5.61 -19.75 19.67
N GLN A 265 6.49 -20.26 18.80
CA GLN A 265 7.56 -21.15 19.21
C GLN A 265 8.61 -20.46 20.09
N ILE A 266 9.01 -19.23 19.77
CA ILE A 266 9.93 -18.44 20.60
C ILE A 266 9.31 -18.08 21.96
N ILE A 267 8.03 -17.69 22.00
CA ILE A 267 7.33 -17.41 23.26
C ILE A 267 7.25 -18.68 24.11
N ALA A 268 6.91 -19.83 23.52
CA ALA A 268 6.84 -21.11 24.21
C ALA A 268 8.22 -21.52 24.77
N LEU A 269 9.28 -21.47 23.95
CA LEU A 269 10.65 -21.74 24.38
C LEU A 269 11.11 -20.79 25.48
N SER A 270 10.82 -19.50 25.38
CA SER A 270 11.14 -18.49 26.41
C SER A 270 10.40 -18.78 27.73
N SER A 271 9.14 -19.21 27.66
CA SER A 271 8.37 -19.60 28.83
C SER A 271 8.92 -20.83 29.54
N LEU A 272 9.31 -21.85 28.77
CA LEU A 272 9.91 -23.08 29.30
C LEU A 272 11.33 -22.84 29.80
N TRP A 273 12.08 -21.93 29.19
CA TRP A 273 13.37 -21.50 29.72
C TRP A 273 13.25 -20.86 31.11
N ARG A 274 12.17 -20.10 31.36
CA ARG A 274 11.89 -19.56 32.70
C ARG A 274 11.52 -20.67 33.69
N LEU A 275 10.75 -21.68 33.25
CA LEU A 275 10.39 -22.85 34.05
C LEU A 275 11.65 -23.54 34.62
N PHE A 276 12.67 -23.80 33.79
CA PHE A 276 13.93 -24.43 34.26
C PHE A 276 14.73 -23.59 35.25
N ARG A 277 14.56 -22.26 35.20
CA ARG A 277 15.22 -21.34 36.13
C ARG A 277 14.43 -21.13 37.42
N GLY A 278 13.32 -21.85 37.62
CA GLY A 278 12.43 -21.61 38.76
C GLY A 278 11.79 -20.23 38.73
N LYS A 279 11.47 -19.72 37.53
CA LYS A 279 10.94 -18.37 37.31
C LYS A 279 9.56 -18.40 36.65
N LYS A 280 8.64 -17.55 37.13
CA LYS A 280 7.27 -17.42 36.62
C LYS A 280 6.95 -15.96 36.29
N TRP A 281 6.28 -15.70 35.17
CA TRP A 281 5.74 -14.37 34.89
C TRP A 281 4.50 -14.10 35.74
N ASN A 282 4.51 -13.00 36.48
CA ASN A 282 3.38 -12.57 37.28
C ASN A 282 2.62 -11.46 36.54
N PRO A 283 1.45 -11.73 35.95
CA PRO A 283 0.69 -10.73 35.20
C PRO A 283 0.14 -9.61 36.10
N LEU A 284 -0.03 -9.84 37.41
CA LEU A 284 -0.54 -8.83 38.33
C LEU A 284 0.52 -7.77 38.66
N ARG A 285 1.79 -8.17 38.71
CA ARG A 285 2.93 -7.29 39.05
C ARG A 285 3.84 -6.97 37.86
N GLN A 286 3.49 -7.47 36.66
CA GLN A 286 4.24 -7.28 35.40
C GLN A 286 5.75 -7.55 35.55
N ARG A 287 6.11 -8.58 36.32
CA ARG A 287 7.51 -8.96 36.59
C ARG A 287 7.71 -10.46 36.63
N VAL A 288 8.97 -10.89 36.56
CA VAL A 288 9.36 -12.31 36.70
C VAL A 288 9.67 -12.60 38.17
N ASP A 289 8.90 -13.48 38.79
CA ASP A 289 9.04 -13.91 40.18
C ASP A 289 9.68 -15.30 40.27
N SER A 290 10.38 -15.59 41.37
CA SER A 290 10.81 -16.95 41.69
C SER A 290 9.60 -17.82 42.05
N TYR A 291 9.58 -19.06 41.58
CA TYR A 291 8.52 -20.04 41.84
C TYR A 291 9.10 -21.44 41.94
N THR A 292 8.68 -22.19 42.95
CA THR A 292 9.09 -23.58 43.17
C THR A 292 8.17 -24.50 42.37
N TYR A 293 8.72 -25.15 41.35
CA TYR A 293 8.01 -26.12 40.52
C TYR A 293 8.18 -27.53 41.07
N ASP A 294 7.15 -28.34 40.91
CA ASP A 294 7.22 -29.77 41.23
C ASP A 294 8.09 -30.53 40.20
N ILE A 295 8.66 -31.67 40.61
CA ILE A 295 9.56 -32.49 39.79
C ILE A 295 8.85 -32.95 38.51
N HIS A 296 7.58 -33.35 38.61
CA HIS A 296 6.79 -33.77 37.45
C HIS A 296 6.59 -32.65 36.43
N GLN A 297 6.41 -31.40 36.90
CA GLN A 297 6.25 -30.23 36.04
C GLN A 297 7.56 -29.89 35.31
N LEU A 298 8.70 -30.00 36.02
CA LEU A 298 10.02 -29.78 35.45
C LEU A 298 10.35 -30.83 34.38
N PHE A 299 10.01 -32.10 34.64
CA PHE A 299 10.19 -33.19 33.70
C PHE A 299 9.38 -32.98 32.41
N LEU A 300 8.07 -32.69 32.54
CA LEU A 300 7.21 -32.40 31.39
C LEU A 300 7.70 -31.19 30.60
N GLY A 301 8.11 -30.13 31.30
CA GLY A 301 8.69 -28.94 30.68
C GLY A 301 9.94 -29.23 29.86
N THR A 302 10.81 -30.12 30.36
CA THR A 302 12.03 -30.57 29.67
C THR A 302 11.70 -31.31 28.38
N PHE A 303 10.71 -32.21 28.43
CA PHE A 303 10.24 -32.93 27.24
C PHE A 303 9.69 -31.98 26.17
N ILE A 304 8.78 -31.06 26.54
CA ILE A 304 8.19 -30.12 25.59
C ILE A 304 9.26 -29.16 25.04
N PHE A 305 10.19 -28.71 25.88
CA PHE A 305 11.26 -27.81 25.46
C PHE A 305 12.18 -28.46 24.44
N THR A 306 12.62 -29.69 24.69
CA THR A 306 13.50 -30.42 23.76
C THR A 306 12.81 -30.65 22.42
N VAL A 307 11.53 -31.04 22.42
CA VAL A 307 10.74 -31.17 21.19
C VAL A 307 10.65 -29.84 20.44
N LEU A 308 10.23 -28.75 21.11
CA LEU A 308 10.12 -27.43 20.47
C LEU A 308 11.46 -26.91 19.96
N LEU A 309 12.56 -27.19 20.66
CA LEU A 309 13.90 -26.79 20.26
C LEU A 309 14.34 -27.51 18.99
N PHE A 310 14.04 -28.82 18.87
CA PHE A 310 14.34 -29.58 17.66
C PHE A 310 13.43 -29.25 16.47
N LEU A 311 12.23 -28.74 16.71
CA LEU A 311 11.33 -28.24 15.66
C LEU A 311 11.70 -26.82 15.17
N LEU A 312 12.44 -26.06 15.98
CA LEU A 312 12.74 -24.64 15.72
C LEU A 312 13.47 -24.40 14.40
N PRO A 313 14.49 -25.18 14.01
CA PRO A 313 15.19 -24.96 12.74
C PRO A 313 14.27 -25.05 11.52
N THR A 314 13.30 -25.98 11.53
CA THR A 314 12.31 -26.10 10.46
C THR A 314 11.47 -24.84 10.34
N VAL A 315 10.86 -24.37 11.42
CA VAL A 315 10.01 -23.17 11.39
C VAL A 315 10.80 -21.92 11.02
N LEU A 316 12.05 -21.81 11.52
CA LEU A 316 12.93 -20.69 11.24
C LEU A 316 13.24 -20.55 9.74
N ILE A 317 13.53 -21.66 9.04
CA ILE A 317 13.81 -21.60 7.60
C ILE A 317 12.59 -21.13 6.80
N TYR A 318 11.39 -21.65 7.09
CA TYR A 318 10.16 -21.20 6.40
C TYR A 318 9.91 -19.72 6.66
N TYR A 319 10.06 -19.27 7.90
CA TYR A 319 9.96 -17.85 8.25
C TYR A 319 10.96 -17.00 7.47
N PHE A 320 12.22 -17.41 7.39
CA PHE A 320 13.26 -16.68 6.67
C PHE A 320 12.94 -16.55 5.18
N VAL A 321 12.61 -17.65 4.50
CA VAL A 321 12.31 -17.65 3.06
C VAL A 321 11.12 -16.73 2.73
N PHE A 322 10.02 -16.83 3.47
CA PHE A 322 8.87 -15.95 3.23
C PHE A 322 9.11 -14.50 3.62
N THR A 323 9.98 -14.24 4.60
CA THR A 323 10.42 -12.88 4.92
C THR A 323 11.22 -12.28 3.75
N CYS A 324 12.13 -13.05 3.14
CA CYS A 324 12.87 -12.60 1.95
C CYS A 324 11.91 -12.28 0.79
N LEU A 325 10.94 -13.15 0.52
CA LEU A 325 9.93 -12.91 -0.51
C LEU A 325 9.10 -11.65 -0.21
N ARG A 326 8.69 -11.44 1.05
CA ARG A 326 7.95 -10.24 1.45
C ARG A 326 8.76 -8.96 1.30
N ILE A 327 10.04 -8.98 1.66
CA ILE A 327 10.96 -7.84 1.48
C ILE A 327 11.09 -7.51 -0.01
N LEU A 328 11.24 -8.51 -0.88
CA LEU A 328 11.32 -8.29 -2.33
C LEU A 328 10.07 -7.56 -2.86
N VAL A 329 8.87 -8.01 -2.45
CA VAL A 329 7.60 -7.34 -2.82
C VAL A 329 7.58 -5.89 -2.32
N LEU A 330 7.99 -5.65 -1.08
CA LEU A 330 8.02 -4.31 -0.50
C LEU A 330 9.03 -3.39 -1.19
N ILE A 331 10.16 -3.91 -1.67
CA ILE A 331 11.12 -3.14 -2.47
C ILE A 331 10.47 -2.70 -3.79
N ILE A 332 9.80 -3.61 -4.49
CA ILE A 332 9.10 -3.29 -5.75
C ILE A 332 8.03 -2.22 -5.51
N GLN A 333 7.19 -2.40 -4.48
CA GLN A 333 6.16 -1.42 -4.10
C GLN A 333 6.80 -0.07 -3.74
N GLY A 334 7.89 -0.07 -2.96
CA GLY A 334 8.61 1.14 -2.57
C GLY A 334 9.23 1.88 -3.76
N ILE A 335 9.72 1.18 -4.78
CA ILE A 335 10.22 1.79 -6.02
C ILE A 335 9.08 2.51 -6.75
N ILE A 336 7.91 1.87 -6.88
CA ILE A 336 6.73 2.46 -7.52
C ILE A 336 6.25 3.70 -6.73
N SER A 337 6.12 3.60 -5.41
CA SER A 337 5.74 4.73 -4.55
C SER A 337 6.72 5.89 -4.63
N LYS A 338 8.03 5.61 -4.68
CA LYS A 338 9.06 6.64 -4.86
C LYS A 338 8.95 7.29 -6.24
N ALA A 339 8.69 6.52 -7.30
CA ALA A 339 8.49 7.06 -8.64
C ALA A 339 7.28 8.01 -8.69
N ILE A 340 6.16 7.62 -8.08
CA ILE A 340 4.95 8.48 -7.95
C ILE A 340 5.30 9.78 -7.23
N HIS A 341 6.01 9.70 -6.10
CA HIS A 341 6.42 10.89 -5.35
C HIS A 341 7.34 11.80 -6.17
N VAL A 342 8.32 11.26 -6.90
CA VAL A 342 9.22 12.07 -7.74
C VAL A 342 8.46 12.80 -8.84
N ILE A 343 7.45 12.18 -9.45
CA ILE A 343 6.63 12.83 -10.49
C ILE A 343 5.73 13.91 -9.88
N ASN A 344 5.13 13.66 -8.71
CA ASN A 344 4.29 14.63 -8.02
C ASN A 344 5.05 15.87 -7.55
N VAL A 345 6.31 15.71 -7.18
CA VAL A 345 7.12 16.74 -6.49
C VAL A 345 8.32 17.15 -7.35
N ASN A 346 8.08 17.41 -8.64
CA ASN A 346 9.13 17.71 -9.62
C ASN A 346 9.32 19.23 -9.85
N PRO A 347 10.53 19.80 -9.70
CA PRO A 347 10.81 21.23 -9.88
C PRO A 347 10.97 21.67 -11.36
N ILE A 348 10.10 21.20 -12.25
CA ILE A 348 10.23 21.41 -13.71
C ILE A 348 10.21 22.89 -14.07
N TYR A 349 9.31 23.67 -13.48
CA TYR A 349 9.18 25.09 -13.78
C TYR A 349 10.46 25.84 -13.42
N CYS A 350 11.04 25.52 -12.27
CA CYS A 350 12.27 26.14 -11.79
C CYS A 350 13.45 25.83 -12.71
N ILE A 351 13.54 24.59 -13.19
CA ILE A 351 14.56 24.16 -14.14
C ILE A 351 14.40 24.94 -15.46
N LEU A 352 13.18 25.03 -15.99
CA LEU A 352 12.88 25.79 -17.21
C LEU A 352 13.22 27.28 -17.07
N CYS A 353 12.80 27.91 -15.98
CA CYS A 353 13.12 29.32 -15.72
C CYS A 353 14.63 29.56 -15.61
N ARG A 354 15.39 28.61 -15.06
CA ARG A 354 16.85 28.70 -14.97
C ARG A 354 17.50 28.63 -16.34
N ILE A 355 17.04 27.71 -17.20
CA ILE A 355 17.54 27.56 -18.58
C ILE A 355 17.27 28.83 -19.40
N ILE A 356 16.06 29.39 -19.27
CA ILE A 356 15.63 30.59 -20.01
C ILE A 356 16.23 31.88 -19.42
N ARG A 357 16.93 31.80 -18.28
CA ARG A 357 17.40 32.95 -17.49
C ARG A 357 16.28 33.96 -17.19
N SER A 358 15.13 33.44 -16.79
CA SER A 358 13.97 34.25 -16.42
C SER A 358 14.29 35.18 -15.25
N PRO A 359 13.79 36.43 -15.26
CA PRO A 359 13.94 37.35 -14.13
C PRO A 359 13.30 36.85 -12.83
N GLU A 360 12.39 35.86 -12.90
CA GLU A 360 11.74 35.27 -11.71
C GLU A 360 12.70 34.44 -10.83
N VAL A 361 13.86 34.06 -11.37
CA VAL A 361 14.92 33.32 -10.64
C VAL A 361 16.21 34.16 -10.56
N ALA A 362 16.09 35.47 -10.83
CA ALA A 362 17.16 36.43 -10.59
C ALA A 362 17.44 36.50 -9.08
N GLY A 363 18.70 36.30 -8.72
CA GLY A 363 19.19 36.46 -7.36
C GLY A 363 19.95 37.77 -7.24
N ASP A 364 21.14 37.69 -6.65
CA ASP A 364 21.95 38.87 -6.36
C ASP A 364 22.52 39.52 -7.63
N ILE A 365 22.74 40.83 -7.55
CA ILE A 365 23.33 41.63 -8.60
C ILE A 365 24.80 41.86 -8.24
N TYR A 366 25.70 41.49 -9.14
CA TYR A 366 27.13 41.76 -9.01
C TYR A 366 27.49 42.99 -9.84
N PHE A 367 28.11 43.97 -9.19
CA PHE A 367 28.64 45.16 -9.87
C PHE A 367 30.15 45.01 -10.00
N SER A 368 30.66 44.96 -11.23
CA SER A 368 32.09 45.13 -11.50
C SER A 368 32.36 46.53 -12.04
N ILE A 369 33.42 47.15 -11.50
CA ILE A 369 33.84 48.50 -11.85
C ILE A 369 35.03 48.39 -12.81
N PHE A 370 34.90 48.93 -14.01
CA PHE A 370 35.98 49.02 -14.98
C PHE A 370 36.35 50.48 -15.23
N ASN A 371 37.64 50.80 -15.08
CA ASN A 371 38.17 52.13 -15.41
C ASN A 371 38.89 52.05 -16.76
N THR A 372 38.26 52.58 -17.80
CA THR A 372 38.84 52.67 -19.14
C THR A 372 38.92 54.14 -19.54
N LYS A 373 40.16 54.61 -19.81
CA LYS A 373 40.47 55.96 -20.31
C LYS A 373 39.83 57.12 -19.51
N GLY A 374 39.76 57.02 -18.19
CA GLY A 374 39.27 58.09 -17.31
C GLY A 374 37.74 58.13 -17.13
N THR A 375 36.99 57.24 -17.79
CA THR A 375 35.57 57.02 -17.53
C THR A 375 35.37 55.78 -16.66
N LEU A 376 34.70 55.95 -15.52
CA LEU A 376 34.25 54.87 -14.64
C LEU A 376 33.01 54.20 -15.26
N THR A 377 33.15 52.96 -15.71
CA THR A 377 32.05 52.15 -16.23
C THR A 377 31.67 51.09 -15.22
N LEU A 378 30.40 51.09 -14.81
CA LEU A 378 29.80 50.07 -13.93
C LEU A 378 29.12 49.03 -14.81
N SER A 379 29.58 47.79 -14.78
CA SER A 379 28.88 46.67 -15.38
C SER A 379 28.06 45.95 -14.32
N MET A 380 26.77 45.80 -14.58
CA MET A 380 25.83 45.09 -13.74
C MET A 380 25.61 43.69 -14.33
N GLU A 381 25.89 42.64 -13.56
CA GLU A 381 25.59 41.25 -13.92
C GLU A 381 24.63 40.64 -12.89
N VAL A 382 23.56 40.01 -13.36
CA VAL A 382 22.57 39.36 -12.49
C VAL A 382 22.95 37.89 -12.32
N ILE A 383 23.21 37.47 -11.09
CA ILE A 383 23.51 36.08 -10.73
C ILE A 383 22.19 35.36 -10.37
N GLN A 384 22.03 34.14 -10.86
CA GLN A 384 20.85 33.33 -10.52
C GLN A 384 20.95 32.74 -9.11
N VAL A 385 19.80 32.60 -8.44
CA VAL A 385 19.71 31.96 -7.13
C VAL A 385 20.25 30.51 -7.18
N PRO A 386 20.96 30.02 -6.13
CA PRO A 386 21.42 28.65 -6.07
C PRO A 386 20.28 27.64 -6.25
N PHE A 387 20.49 26.63 -7.09
CA PHE A 387 19.44 25.69 -7.52
C PHE A 387 18.73 25.01 -6.35
N MET A 388 19.48 24.60 -5.33
CA MET A 388 18.91 23.95 -4.15
C MET A 388 18.04 24.87 -3.31
N THR A 389 18.31 26.17 -3.29
CA THR A 389 17.49 27.16 -2.58
C THR A 389 16.16 27.33 -3.30
N VAL A 390 16.17 27.40 -4.63
CA VAL A 390 14.97 27.48 -5.47
C VAL A 390 14.10 26.23 -5.30
N ILE A 391 14.71 25.03 -5.30
CA ILE A 391 13.98 23.78 -5.07
C ILE A 391 13.30 23.80 -3.70
N LYS A 392 14.05 24.10 -2.62
CA LYS A 392 13.49 24.11 -1.26
C LYS A 392 12.30 25.07 -1.10
N GLN A 393 12.31 26.19 -1.81
CA GLN A 393 11.23 27.18 -1.75
C GLN A 393 10.03 26.84 -2.65
N THR A 394 10.18 25.93 -3.61
CA THR A 394 9.16 25.65 -4.65
C THR A 394 8.53 24.26 -4.55
N LEU A 395 9.12 23.36 -3.77
CA LEU A 395 8.48 22.10 -3.41
C LEU A 395 7.25 22.39 -2.51
N PRO A 396 6.11 21.71 -2.73
CA PRO A 396 5.03 21.73 -1.75
C PRO A 396 5.54 21.15 -0.43
N GLU A 397 5.21 21.78 0.70
CA GLU A 397 5.36 21.16 2.01
C GLU A 397 4.41 19.96 2.02
N LEU A 398 4.94 18.75 1.81
CA LEU A 398 4.14 17.54 2.00
C LEU A 398 3.69 17.55 3.46
N SER A 399 2.39 17.35 3.70
CA SER A 399 1.88 17.23 5.06
C SER A 399 2.64 16.10 5.76
N ASN A 400 3.46 16.47 6.75
CA ASN A 400 4.25 15.58 7.62
C ASN A 400 3.38 14.62 8.48
N ASN A 401 2.14 14.35 8.08
CA ASN A 401 1.15 13.61 8.86
C ASN A 401 1.13 12.11 8.55
N GLU A 402 1.89 11.63 7.56
CA GLU A 402 2.16 10.20 7.41
C GLU A 402 3.48 9.89 8.12
N GLU A 403 3.39 9.34 9.33
CA GLU A 403 4.52 8.66 9.96
C GLU A 403 4.93 7.50 9.04
N TYR A 404 5.81 7.78 8.07
CA TYR A 404 6.45 6.74 7.28
C TYR A 404 7.21 5.85 8.27
N LEU A 405 6.74 4.62 8.48
CA LEU A 405 7.54 3.61 9.16
C LEU A 405 8.89 3.56 8.44
N THR A 406 9.93 4.02 9.13
CA THR A 406 11.27 4.03 8.56
C THR A 406 11.62 2.59 8.20
N TRP A 407 12.34 2.34 7.10
CA TRP A 407 12.85 0.99 6.79
C TRP A 407 13.59 0.37 7.99
N LYS A 408 14.20 1.21 8.85
CA LYS A 408 14.78 0.82 10.13
C LYS A 408 13.75 0.27 11.12
N ASP A 409 12.60 0.92 11.27
CA ASP A 409 11.52 0.49 12.15
C ASP A 409 10.89 -0.81 11.64
N PHE A 410 10.72 -0.93 10.32
CA PHE A 410 10.26 -2.17 9.68
C PHE A 410 11.24 -3.33 9.83
N LEU A 411 12.54 -3.11 9.63
CA LEU A 411 13.57 -4.13 9.86
C LEU A 411 13.63 -4.53 11.34
N SER A 412 13.46 -3.55 12.24
CA SER A 412 13.39 -3.82 13.68
C SER A 412 12.17 -4.66 14.05
N SER A 413 11.03 -4.46 13.37
CA SER A 413 9.80 -5.22 13.65
C SER A 413 9.87 -6.65 13.13
N ILE A 414 10.56 -6.88 12.00
CA ILE A 414 10.90 -8.23 11.51
C ILE A 414 11.76 -8.97 12.54
N ILE A 415 12.88 -8.38 12.96
CA ILE A 415 13.81 -9.02 13.91
C ILE A 415 13.16 -9.25 15.27
N ALA A 416 12.31 -8.33 15.72
CA ALA A 416 11.64 -8.41 17.01
C ALA A 416 10.36 -9.27 17.00
N ILE A 417 9.98 -9.91 15.88
CA ILE A 417 8.70 -10.63 15.71
C ILE A 417 7.51 -9.75 16.18
N ARG A 418 7.58 -8.45 15.90
CA ARG A 418 6.55 -7.47 16.31
C ARG A 418 5.46 -7.42 15.26
N ILE A 419 4.62 -8.45 15.22
CA ILE A 419 3.42 -8.46 14.36
C ILE A 419 2.27 -7.70 15.03
N TYR A 420 2.35 -7.43 16.34
CA TYR A 420 1.39 -6.61 17.10
C TYR A 420 2.12 -5.82 18.19
N PRO A 421 1.60 -4.64 18.59
CA PRO A 421 2.09 -3.97 19.77
C PRO A 421 1.95 -4.89 20.99
N THR A 422 2.99 -4.95 21.80
CA THR A 422 2.95 -5.78 23.01
C THR A 422 1.83 -5.29 23.92
N ARG A 423 1.21 -6.18 24.71
CA ARG A 423 0.15 -5.80 25.65
C ARG A 423 0.59 -4.63 26.55
N ALA A 424 1.87 -4.59 26.93
CA ALA A 424 2.45 -3.49 27.70
C ALA A 424 2.47 -2.15 26.94
N GLN A 425 2.78 -2.15 25.65
CA GLN A 425 2.71 -0.93 24.82
C GLN A 425 1.27 -0.47 24.60
N VAL A 426 0.34 -1.40 24.37
CA VAL A 426 -1.10 -1.07 24.27
C VAL A 426 -1.61 -0.51 25.60
N GLU A 427 -1.19 -1.08 26.72
CA GLU A 427 -1.58 -0.62 28.06
C GLU A 427 -0.94 0.73 28.41
N ALA A 428 0.32 0.96 28.06
CA ALA A 428 1.00 2.25 28.23
C ALA A 428 0.34 3.35 27.36
N HIS A 429 0.07 3.05 26.08
CA HIS A 429 -0.65 3.96 25.19
C HIS A 429 -2.05 4.27 25.72
N ASN A 430 -2.84 3.23 26.07
CA ASN A 430 -4.17 3.41 26.63
C ASN A 430 -4.16 4.23 27.92
N THR A 431 -3.14 4.05 28.77
CA THR A 431 -2.98 4.82 30.01
C THR A 431 -2.72 6.29 29.71
N ALA A 432 -1.80 6.59 28.78
CA ALA A 432 -1.52 7.97 28.34
C ALA A 432 -2.75 8.66 27.73
N VAL A 433 -3.56 7.93 26.95
CA VAL A 433 -4.82 8.46 26.39
C VAL A 433 -5.87 8.69 27.49
N LEU A 434 -6.01 7.76 28.45
CA LEU A 434 -6.93 7.90 29.58
C LEU A 434 -6.57 9.09 30.47
N ASP A 435 -5.28 9.34 30.71
CA ASP A 435 -4.83 10.48 31.51
C ASP A 435 -5.14 11.82 30.84
N ARG A 436 -5.16 11.89 29.50
CA ARG A 436 -5.67 13.08 28.78
C ARG A 436 -7.17 13.29 28.91
N TYR A 437 -7.97 12.21 28.89
CA TYR A 437 -9.42 12.32 29.15
C TYR A 437 -9.68 12.80 30.59
N ARG A 438 -8.92 12.29 31.56
CA ARG A 438 -9.00 12.72 32.97
C ARG A 438 -8.58 14.18 33.16
N ALA A 439 -7.55 14.65 32.45
CA ALA A 439 -7.12 16.04 32.48
C ALA A 439 -8.19 17.02 31.93
N LYS A 440 -9.14 16.53 31.13
CA LYS A 440 -10.32 17.27 30.66
C LYS A 440 -11.60 16.98 31.46
N GLU A 441 -11.48 16.42 32.66
CA GLU A 441 -12.59 16.03 33.55
C GLU A 441 -13.55 14.97 32.97
N VAL A 442 -13.17 14.26 31.92
CA VAL A 442 -13.99 13.19 31.32
C VAL A 442 -13.62 11.85 31.93
N ARG A 443 -14.58 11.19 32.62
CA ARG A 443 -14.37 9.87 33.23
C ARG A 443 -14.57 8.75 32.19
N VAL A 444 -13.46 8.34 31.56
CA VAL A 444 -13.38 7.10 30.77
C VAL A 444 -12.67 6.03 31.59
N PHE A 445 -13.30 4.87 31.78
CA PHE A 445 -12.77 3.82 32.66
C PHE A 445 -11.84 2.83 31.96
N LYS A 446 -12.08 2.56 30.67
CA LYS A 446 -11.32 1.56 29.92
C LYS A 446 -11.51 1.74 28.41
N ILE A 447 -10.40 1.69 27.67
CA ILE A 447 -10.37 1.58 26.20
C ILE A 447 -10.20 0.10 25.85
N ARG A 448 -11.13 -0.51 25.11
CA ARG A 448 -10.94 -1.88 24.57
C ARG A 448 -10.12 -1.77 23.28
N SER A 449 -8.91 -2.34 23.33
CA SER A 449 -8.05 -2.78 22.22
C SER A 449 -7.97 -1.86 20.98
N GLN A 450 -6.78 -1.35 20.69
CA GLN A 450 -6.44 -0.75 19.40
C GLN A 450 -5.43 -1.64 18.66
N ASP A 451 -5.67 -1.84 17.37
CA ASP A 451 -4.77 -2.60 16.48
C ASP A 451 -3.55 -1.78 16.03
N VAL A 452 -3.57 -0.46 16.23
CA VAL A 452 -2.53 0.49 15.82
C VAL A 452 -2.18 1.40 16.99
N LEU A 453 -0.89 1.49 17.34
CA LEU A 453 -0.39 2.47 18.32
C LEU A 453 -0.33 3.84 17.63
N ILE A 454 -1.05 4.83 18.16
CA ILE A 454 -0.98 6.20 17.67
C ILE A 454 0.00 6.98 18.56
N ASN A 455 0.78 7.88 17.98
CA ASN A 455 1.62 8.78 18.76
C ASN A 455 0.73 9.67 19.64
N ALA A 456 0.87 9.54 20.96
CA ALA A 456 -0.03 10.13 21.95
C ALA A 456 -0.15 11.66 21.81
N ASP A 457 0.85 12.31 21.23
CA ASP A 457 0.92 13.77 21.08
C ASP A 457 -0.02 14.33 20.01
N ASN A 458 -0.30 13.57 18.94
CA ASN A 458 -1.11 14.02 17.79
C ASN A 458 -2.54 13.43 17.77
N VAL A 459 -3.01 12.90 18.89
CA VAL A 459 -4.32 12.27 18.98
C VAL A 459 -5.45 13.32 19.00
N ASN A 460 -6.23 13.40 17.92
CA ASN A 460 -7.50 14.11 17.92
C ASN A 460 -8.56 13.30 18.70
N MET A 461 -8.93 13.78 19.88
CA MET A 461 -9.84 13.11 20.83
C MET A 461 -11.25 12.89 20.26
N ASP A 462 -11.63 13.64 19.22
CA ASP A 462 -12.94 13.53 18.57
C ASP A 462 -13.03 12.33 17.62
N ASN A 463 -11.89 11.78 17.19
CA ASN A 463 -11.82 10.62 16.27
C ASN A 463 -11.77 9.26 16.99
N ILE A 464 -11.68 9.23 18.32
CA ILE A 464 -11.48 8.00 19.11
C ILE A 464 -12.80 7.31 19.51
N VAL A 465 -13.96 7.90 19.27
CA VAL A 465 -15.24 7.38 19.80
C VAL A 465 -16.15 6.97 18.64
N SER A 466 -16.43 5.67 18.45
CA SER A 466 -17.75 5.17 18.87
C SER A 466 -17.85 3.65 19.10
N GLY A 467 -16.83 2.85 18.78
CA GLY A 467 -17.00 1.38 18.78
C GLY A 467 -16.67 0.63 20.08
N GLY A 468 -15.78 1.17 20.91
CA GLY A 468 -15.05 0.36 21.92
C GLY A 468 -14.96 0.91 23.35
N ILE A 469 -15.68 1.99 23.66
CA ILE A 469 -15.60 2.65 24.97
C ILE A 469 -16.84 2.29 25.79
N ASN A 470 -16.63 1.80 27.02
CA ASN A 470 -17.71 1.62 27.98
C ASN A 470 -17.96 2.98 28.67
N THR A 471 -18.82 3.81 28.08
CA THR A 471 -19.15 5.15 28.62
C THR A 471 -20.19 5.04 29.73
N ARG A 472 -19.77 5.26 30.98
CA ARG A 472 -20.67 5.67 32.07
C ARG A 472 -20.37 7.14 32.36
N LEU A 473 -21.02 8.04 31.63
CA LEU A 473 -20.89 9.48 31.81
C LEU A 473 -21.65 9.90 33.07
N GLU A 474 -20.97 9.96 34.20
CA GLU A 474 -21.48 10.69 35.36
C GLU A 474 -20.87 12.09 35.37
N SER A 475 -21.62 13.06 34.85
CA SER A 475 -21.32 14.48 34.98
C SER A 475 -21.69 14.95 36.40
N TYR A 476 -20.71 15.19 37.25
CA TYR A 476 -20.91 16.01 38.45
C TYR A 476 -20.76 17.47 38.05
N LYS A 477 -21.86 18.14 37.70
CA LYS A 477 -21.92 19.60 37.82
C LYS A 477 -22.11 19.91 39.29
N LYS A 478 -21.08 20.48 39.93
CA LYS A 478 -21.15 21.07 41.26
C LYS A 478 -22.29 22.08 41.33
N SER A 479 -23.22 21.86 42.25
CA SER A 479 -23.78 22.88 43.15
C SER A 479 -23.35 22.52 44.56
#